data_AF-A0A953J636-F1
#
_entry.id   AF-A0A953J636-F1
#
_cell.length_a   1.000
_cell.length_b   1.000
_cell.length_c   1.000
_cell.angle_alpha   90.00
_cell.angle_beta   90.00
_cell.angle_gamma   90.00
#
_symmetry.space_group_name_H-M   'P 1'
#
loop_
_entity.id
_entity.type
_entity.pdbx_description
1 polymer ?
#
loop_
_entity_poly.entity_id
_entity_poly.type
_entity_poly.pdbx_seq_one_letter_code
_entity_poly.pdbx_strand_id
1 'polypeptide(L)'
;MKSTFHLKQVKNQEGFTLVEILMAVAILIVLIALLIPNLTGGSDKRNAAIVMRSAEGIMSGLAKYKADIGAYPAALQALWDKNAIDSSIADYWKGPYLDTPSKTNGSSPSQNIADQNIAGVIYEYKKVTSSGGGSGTCADSSAIGSNNSSGSDHTVKITAVPHETATVVRDKLGNKICLSDASGGTTDIYFIIEEAW
;
A
#
# COMPACT_ATOMS: atom_id res chain seq x y z
N MET A 1 5.99 85.59 43.38
CA MET A 1 5.78 84.66 42.27
C MET A 1 6.91 83.64 42.27
N LYS A 2 6.62 82.36 42.54
CA LYS A 2 7.58 81.23 42.38
C LYS A 2 7.27 80.58 41.03
N SER A 3 8.22 80.61 40.10
CA SER A 3 8.10 79.94 38.79
C SER A 3 8.72 78.54 38.90
N THR A 4 7.90 77.51 38.72
CA THR A 4 8.30 76.10 38.81
C THR A 4 8.70 75.61 37.42
N PHE A 5 10.00 75.46 37.18
CA PHE A 5 10.54 74.97 35.92
C PHE A 5 10.26 73.46 35.76
N HIS A 6 9.39 73.08 34.83
CA HIS A 6 9.15 71.69 34.44
C HIS A 6 10.16 71.27 33.38
N LEU A 7 11.12 70.40 33.74
CA LEU A 7 12.03 69.78 32.80
C LEU A 7 11.30 68.66 32.05
N LYS A 8 10.98 68.92 30.78
CA LYS A 8 10.37 67.94 29.86
C LYS A 8 11.44 66.91 29.47
N GLN A 9 11.37 65.69 30.00
CA GLN A 9 12.21 64.59 29.55
C GLN A 9 11.88 64.24 28.09
N VAL A 10 12.87 64.38 27.21
CA VAL A 10 12.81 63.91 25.83
C VAL A 10 13.07 62.41 25.85
N LYS A 11 12.04 61.59 25.57
CA LYS A 11 12.22 60.16 25.31
C LYS A 11 12.95 60.01 23.98
N ASN A 12 14.14 59.42 24.01
CA ASN A 12 14.89 59.08 22.81
C ASN A 12 14.12 57.98 22.07
N GLN A 13 13.49 58.31 20.94
CA GLN A 13 12.85 57.35 20.06
C GLN A 13 13.96 56.73 19.22
N GLU A 14 14.52 55.62 19.68
CA GLU A 14 15.49 54.85 18.91
C GLU A 14 14.76 54.21 17.72
N GLY A 15 14.95 54.79 16.54
CA GLY A 15 14.39 54.29 15.30
C GLY A 15 15.13 53.04 14.82
N PHE A 16 14.39 52.10 14.24
CA PHE A 16 14.95 50.92 13.58
C PHE A 16 16.01 51.33 12.56
N THR A 17 17.19 50.72 12.64
CA THR A 17 18.25 50.97 11.67
C THR A 17 17.98 50.18 10.39
N LEU A 18 18.36 50.74 9.23
CA LEU A 18 18.22 50.06 7.94
C LEU A 18 18.99 48.73 7.92
N VAL A 19 20.14 48.70 8.61
CA VAL A 19 21.00 47.52 8.75
C VAL A 19 20.30 46.40 9.51
N GLU A 20 19.47 46.72 10.50
CA GLU A 20 18.75 45.75 11.32
C GLU A 20 17.69 45.00 10.53
N ILE A 21 16.96 45.70 9.66
CA ILE A 21 16.01 45.05 8.74
C ILE A 21 16.77 44.24 7.67
N LEU A 22 17.92 44.72 7.19
CA LEU A 22 18.74 44.02 6.19
C LEU A 22 19.26 42.67 6.73
N MET A 23 19.80 42.66 7.94
CA MET A 23 20.29 41.44 8.60
C MET A 23 19.13 40.49 8.94
N ALA A 24 18.00 41.02 9.40
CA ALA A 24 16.82 40.20 9.72
C ALA A 24 16.28 39.47 8.48
N VAL A 25 16.16 40.17 7.34
CA VAL A 25 15.72 39.55 6.08
C VAL A 25 16.77 38.56 5.56
N ALA A 26 18.07 38.85 5.71
CA ALA A 26 19.13 37.91 5.35
C ALA A 26 19.03 36.60 6.14
N ILE A 27 18.81 36.65 7.45
CA ILE A 27 18.63 35.45 8.29
C ILE A 27 17.35 34.70 7.91
N LEU A 28 16.25 35.41 7.64
CA LEU A 28 14.99 34.79 7.20
C LEU A 28 15.16 34.01 5.89
N ILE A 29 15.92 34.55 4.93
CA ILE A 29 16.21 33.87 3.65
C ILE A 29 16.99 32.57 3.90
N VAL A 30 18.01 32.60 4.77
CA VAL A 30 18.80 31.42 5.11
C VAL A 30 17.93 30.35 5.82
N LEU A 31 17.06 30.76 6.74
CA LEU A 31 16.16 29.84 7.45
C LEU A 31 15.16 29.18 6.49
N ILE A 32 14.55 29.95 5.58
CA ILE A 32 13.62 29.40 4.58
C ILE A 32 14.31 28.37 3.68
N ALA A 33 15.56 28.64 3.27
CA ALA A 33 16.34 27.70 2.45
C ALA A 33 16.61 26.35 3.15
N LEU A 34 16.76 26.36 4.49
CA LEU A 34 17.02 25.17 5.29
C LEU A 34 15.74 24.40 5.69
N LEU A 35 14.56 25.02 5.57
CA LEU A 35 13.27 24.44 5.96
C LEU A 35 12.60 23.56 4.88
N ILE A 36 13.28 23.31 3.75
CA ILE A 36 12.78 22.48 2.63
C ILE A 36 13.18 20.98 2.72
N PRO A 37 13.68 20.37 3.83
CA PRO A 37 14.22 19.03 3.71
C PRO A 37 13.09 18.02 3.46
N ASN A 38 13.15 17.40 2.27
CA ASN A 38 12.76 16.02 1.97
C ASN A 38 11.36 15.55 2.39
N LEU A 39 10.32 16.14 1.79
CA LEU A 39 8.95 15.57 1.84
C LEU A 39 8.72 14.44 0.82
N THR A 40 9.67 14.14 -0.05
CA THR A 40 9.44 13.31 -1.24
C THR A 40 9.60 11.79 -1.02
N GLY A 41 10.28 11.34 0.04
CA GLY A 41 10.53 9.90 0.28
C GLY A 41 9.52 9.19 1.19
N GLY A 42 8.55 9.91 1.75
CA GLY A 42 7.56 9.34 2.67
C GLY A 42 6.42 8.59 1.99
N SER A 43 6.12 8.93 0.73
CA SER A 43 5.02 8.35 -0.05
C SER A 43 5.24 6.87 -0.32
N ASP A 44 6.42 6.45 -0.75
CA ASP A 44 6.63 5.07 -1.21
C ASP A 44 6.62 4.07 -0.06
N LYS A 45 7.20 4.46 1.09
CA LYS A 45 7.14 3.66 2.32
C LYS A 45 5.71 3.53 2.84
N ARG A 46 4.90 4.59 2.75
CA ARG A 46 3.49 4.56 3.13
C ARG A 46 2.69 3.67 2.18
N ASN A 47 2.89 3.83 0.88
CA ASN A 47 2.23 3.01 -0.15
C ASN A 47 2.59 1.54 0.05
N ALA A 48 3.88 1.21 0.23
CA ALA A 48 4.31 -0.16 0.51
C ALA A 48 3.63 -0.73 1.78
N ALA A 49 3.54 0.07 2.85
CA ALA A 49 2.86 -0.35 4.08
C ALA A 49 1.36 -0.58 3.89
N ILE A 50 0.71 0.14 2.99
CA ILE A 50 -0.69 -0.07 2.64
C ILE A 50 -0.86 -1.34 1.80
N VAL A 51 -0.02 -1.55 0.77
CA VAL A 51 -0.02 -2.80 -0.02
C VAL A 51 0.11 -4.02 0.89
N MET A 52 1.11 -4.01 1.78
CA MET A 52 1.37 -5.13 2.69
C MET A 52 0.18 -5.41 3.60
N ARG A 53 -0.39 -4.37 4.23
CA ARG A 53 -1.56 -4.55 5.11
C ARG A 53 -2.77 -5.11 4.39
N SER A 54 -3.03 -4.65 3.16
CA SER A 54 -4.12 -5.16 2.35
C SER A 54 -3.88 -6.63 1.97
N ALA A 55 -2.66 -6.96 1.53
CA ALA A 55 -2.27 -8.34 1.22
C ALA A 55 -2.40 -9.28 2.43
N GLU A 56 -1.93 -8.85 3.61
CA GLU A 56 -2.07 -9.58 4.87
C GLU A 56 -3.55 -9.81 5.23
N GLY A 57 -4.41 -8.81 5.05
CA GLY A 57 -5.85 -8.93 5.25
C GLY A 57 -6.48 -10.00 4.34
N ILE A 58 -6.11 -9.99 3.06
CA ILE A 58 -6.54 -10.99 2.08
C ILE A 58 -6.06 -12.40 2.48
N MET A 59 -4.77 -12.55 2.81
CA MET A 59 -4.21 -13.85 3.23
C MET A 59 -4.87 -14.38 4.50
N SER A 60 -5.11 -13.51 5.48
CA SER A 60 -5.82 -13.85 6.71
C SER A 60 -7.25 -14.31 6.43
N GLY A 61 -7.95 -13.62 5.53
CA GLY A 61 -9.29 -14.01 5.08
C GLY A 61 -9.30 -15.39 4.39
N LEU A 62 -8.34 -15.64 3.50
CA LEU A 62 -8.16 -16.95 2.84
C LEU A 62 -7.88 -18.07 3.84
N ALA A 63 -7.02 -17.81 4.84
CA ALA A 63 -6.71 -18.78 5.88
C ALA A 63 -7.93 -19.12 6.75
N LYS A 64 -8.74 -18.13 7.13
CA LYS A 64 -10.00 -18.34 7.85
C LYS A 64 -11.01 -19.14 7.03
N TYR A 65 -11.18 -18.79 5.75
CA TYR A 65 -12.05 -19.54 4.85
C TYR A 65 -11.62 -21.01 4.79
N LYS A 66 -10.31 -21.28 4.63
CA LYS A 66 -9.77 -22.65 4.60
C LYS A 66 -9.97 -23.38 5.93
N ALA A 67 -9.87 -22.68 7.07
CA ALA A 67 -10.13 -23.27 8.37
C ALA A 67 -11.59 -23.74 8.54
N ASP A 68 -12.54 -22.98 7.99
CA ASP A 68 -13.97 -23.29 8.11
C ASP A 68 -14.48 -24.30 7.08
N ILE A 69 -14.00 -24.21 5.83
CA ILE A 69 -14.50 -25.02 4.70
C ILE A 69 -13.54 -26.18 4.36
N GLY A 70 -12.29 -26.13 4.81
CA GLY A 70 -11.27 -27.15 4.55
C GLY A 70 -10.50 -26.98 3.23
N ALA A 71 -10.88 -26.00 2.40
CA ALA A 71 -10.22 -25.72 1.12
C ALA A 71 -10.18 -24.21 0.85
N TYR A 72 -9.19 -23.74 0.09
CA TYR A 72 -9.19 -22.36 -0.38
C TYR A 72 -10.32 -22.12 -1.40
N PRO A 73 -10.88 -20.91 -1.47
CA PRO A 73 -11.98 -20.61 -2.38
C PRO A 73 -11.52 -20.63 -3.84
N ALA A 74 -12.46 -20.87 -4.77
CA ALA A 74 -12.19 -20.77 -6.21
C ALA A 74 -12.08 -19.31 -6.69
N ALA A 75 -12.73 -18.38 -5.98
CA ALA A 75 -12.73 -16.96 -6.28
C ALA A 75 -12.69 -16.15 -4.97
N LEU A 76 -12.04 -14.99 -5.00
CA LEU A 76 -11.91 -14.14 -3.81
C LEU A 76 -13.25 -13.67 -3.25
N GLN A 77 -14.28 -13.60 -4.10
CA GLN A 77 -15.63 -13.19 -3.72
C GLN A 77 -16.25 -14.04 -2.61
N ALA A 78 -15.86 -15.32 -2.51
CA ALA A 78 -16.27 -16.20 -1.43
C ALA A 78 -15.84 -15.72 -0.03
N LEU A 79 -14.89 -14.78 0.04
CA LEU A 79 -14.46 -14.17 1.31
C LEU A 79 -15.45 -13.17 1.88
N TRP A 80 -16.35 -12.59 1.08
CA TRP A 80 -17.30 -11.58 1.57
C TRP A 80 -18.75 -11.83 1.14
N ASP A 81 -18.97 -12.74 0.18
CA ASP A 81 -20.30 -13.06 -0.34
C ASP A 81 -20.56 -14.56 -0.24
N LYS A 82 -21.46 -14.93 0.67
CA LYS A 82 -21.90 -16.31 0.86
C LYS A 82 -22.53 -16.89 -0.42
N ASN A 83 -23.12 -16.08 -1.29
CA ASN A 83 -23.76 -16.60 -2.51
C ASN A 83 -22.74 -16.99 -3.59
N ALA A 84 -21.47 -16.64 -3.41
CA ALA A 84 -20.39 -17.00 -4.32
C ALA A 84 -19.79 -18.39 -4.05
N ILE A 85 -20.33 -19.13 -3.07
CA ILE A 85 -19.91 -20.51 -2.75
C ILE A 85 -20.98 -21.51 -3.16
N ASP A 86 -20.57 -22.76 -3.38
CA ASP A 86 -21.48 -23.84 -3.68
C ASP A 86 -22.46 -24.09 -2.50
N SER A 87 -23.74 -24.30 -2.82
CA SER A 87 -24.77 -24.60 -1.84
C SER A 87 -24.45 -25.79 -0.92
N SER A 88 -23.69 -26.77 -1.41
CA SER A 88 -23.27 -27.95 -0.66
C SER A 88 -22.31 -27.66 0.50
N ILE A 89 -21.60 -26.54 0.43
CA ILE A 89 -20.65 -26.10 1.47
C ILE A 89 -21.12 -24.84 2.22
N ALA A 90 -22.31 -24.33 1.89
CA ALA A 90 -22.80 -23.06 2.41
C ALA A 90 -23.08 -23.06 3.92
N ASP A 91 -23.31 -24.22 4.53
CA ASP A 91 -23.54 -24.37 5.98
C ASP A 91 -22.23 -24.28 6.81
N TYR A 92 -21.09 -24.58 6.18
CA TYR A 92 -19.78 -24.48 6.82
C TYR A 92 -19.27 -23.04 6.86
N TRP A 93 -19.74 -22.16 5.97
CA TRP A 93 -19.33 -20.75 5.93
C TRP A 93 -19.78 -19.99 7.19
N LYS A 94 -18.84 -19.40 7.94
CA LYS A 94 -19.12 -18.72 9.23
C LYS A 94 -19.11 -17.20 9.18
N GLY A 95 -18.76 -16.59 8.07
CA GLY A 95 -18.89 -15.14 7.95
C GLY A 95 -18.10 -14.56 6.79
N PRO A 96 -18.29 -13.26 6.54
CA PRO A 96 -17.35 -12.56 5.68
C PRO A 96 -15.98 -12.59 6.38
N TYR A 97 -15.02 -13.23 5.72
CA TYR A 97 -13.62 -13.32 6.12
C TYR A 97 -12.81 -12.08 5.70
N LEU A 98 -13.41 -11.25 4.84
CA LEU A 98 -12.89 -9.96 4.40
C LEU A 98 -14.04 -8.96 4.30
N ASP A 99 -13.76 -7.69 4.60
CA ASP A 99 -14.73 -6.62 4.36
C ASP A 99 -15.03 -6.50 2.87
N THR A 100 -16.29 -6.19 2.53
CA THR A 100 -16.69 -6.05 1.13
C THR A 100 -15.81 -5.01 0.44
N PRO A 101 -15.09 -5.37 -0.64
CA PRO A 101 -14.21 -4.43 -1.31
C PRO A 101 -15.02 -3.27 -1.91
N SER A 102 -14.46 -2.07 -1.91
CA SER A 102 -15.11 -0.93 -2.57
C SER A 102 -15.26 -1.23 -4.07
N LYS A 103 -16.50 -1.18 -4.59
CA LYS A 103 -16.76 -1.33 -6.03
C LYS A 103 -16.00 -0.23 -6.79
N THR A 104 -15.12 -0.61 -7.71
CA THR A 104 -14.63 0.32 -8.73
C THR A 104 -15.69 0.46 -9.82
N ASN A 105 -15.87 1.68 -10.32
CA ASN A 105 -16.86 2.06 -11.33
C ASN A 105 -17.13 0.96 -12.39
N GLY A 106 -18.28 0.30 -12.28
CA GLY A 106 -18.89 -0.48 -13.37
C GLY A 106 -18.48 -1.95 -13.53
N SER A 107 -17.54 -2.49 -12.75
CA SER A 107 -17.22 -3.92 -12.77
C SER A 107 -17.91 -4.65 -11.62
N SER A 108 -18.63 -5.74 -11.90
CA SER A 108 -18.97 -6.71 -10.85
C SER A 108 -17.69 -7.15 -10.16
N PRO A 109 -17.67 -7.34 -8.82
CA PRO A 109 -16.48 -7.77 -8.10
C PRO A 109 -16.25 -9.27 -8.32
N SER A 110 -16.09 -9.69 -9.58
CA SER A 110 -15.70 -11.05 -9.89
C SER A 110 -14.19 -11.11 -9.80
N GLN A 111 -13.71 -11.61 -8.64
CA GLN A 111 -12.33 -12.01 -8.35
C GLN A 111 -11.33 -10.92 -7.94
N ASN A 112 -11.60 -9.64 -8.21
CA ASN A 112 -10.63 -8.56 -7.98
C ASN A 112 -11.06 -7.53 -6.92
N ILE A 113 -10.07 -7.01 -6.18
CA ILE A 113 -10.22 -5.91 -5.20
C ILE A 113 -9.36 -4.74 -5.66
N ALA A 114 -9.83 -3.50 -5.49
CA ALA A 114 -9.03 -2.31 -5.81
C ALA A 114 -8.73 -1.48 -4.56
N ASP A 115 -7.48 -1.06 -4.40
CA ASP A 115 -7.03 -0.16 -3.35
C ASP A 115 -6.90 1.28 -3.88
N GLN A 116 -7.81 2.13 -3.44
CA GLN A 116 -7.89 3.52 -3.86
C GLN A 116 -6.74 4.38 -3.30
N ASN A 117 -6.05 3.92 -2.25
CA ASN A 117 -4.98 4.69 -1.62
C ASN A 117 -3.67 4.64 -2.42
N ILE A 118 -3.54 3.68 -3.33
CA ILE A 118 -2.33 3.46 -4.13
C ILE A 118 -2.75 3.40 -5.60
N ALA A 119 -3.06 4.54 -6.21
CA ALA A 119 -3.30 4.68 -7.65
C ALA A 119 -4.21 3.60 -8.30
N GLY A 120 -5.17 3.04 -7.55
CA GLY A 120 -6.06 1.99 -8.07
C GLY A 120 -5.39 0.63 -8.24
N VAL A 121 -4.41 0.28 -7.40
CA VAL A 121 -3.79 -1.06 -7.34
C VAL A 121 -4.86 -2.14 -7.26
N ILE A 122 -4.74 -3.18 -8.10
CA ILE A 122 -5.72 -4.26 -8.22
C ILE A 122 -5.14 -5.56 -7.67
N TYR A 123 -5.85 -6.19 -6.73
CA TYR A 123 -5.57 -7.52 -6.22
C TYR A 123 -6.41 -8.51 -7.00
N GLU A 124 -5.75 -9.48 -7.62
CA GLU A 124 -6.35 -10.57 -8.38
C GLU A 124 -5.95 -11.89 -7.73
N TYR A 125 -6.93 -12.76 -7.49
CA TYR A 125 -6.70 -14.07 -6.91
C TYR A 125 -6.92 -15.15 -7.96
N LYS A 126 -5.92 -16.01 -8.15
CA LYS A 126 -5.99 -17.15 -9.07
C LYS A 126 -5.53 -18.42 -8.39
N LYS A 127 -6.29 -19.49 -8.60
CA LYS A 127 -5.79 -20.85 -8.41
C LYS A 127 -4.77 -21.13 -9.51
N VAL A 128 -3.55 -21.50 -9.12
CA VAL A 128 -2.47 -21.88 -10.02
C VAL A 128 -2.42 -23.39 -10.15
N THR A 129 -2.85 -23.85 -11.30
CA THR A 129 -2.82 -25.25 -11.64
C THR A 129 -1.46 -25.62 -12.32
N SER A 130 -0.39 -25.64 -11.51
CA SER A 130 0.99 -26.18 -11.66
C SER A 130 2.04 -25.48 -12.55
N SER A 131 3.07 -25.02 -11.84
CA SER A 131 4.52 -25.25 -12.00
C SER A 131 5.15 -25.15 -13.40
N GLY A 132 5.63 -23.94 -13.71
CA GLY A 132 6.90 -23.76 -14.38
C GLY A 132 7.93 -23.26 -13.36
N GLY A 133 8.58 -24.19 -12.65
CA GLY A 133 9.78 -23.90 -11.85
C GLY A 133 9.55 -23.43 -10.40
N GLY A 134 9.22 -24.38 -9.53
CA GLY A 134 9.50 -24.28 -8.09
C GLY A 134 8.28 -24.03 -7.20
N SER A 135 7.90 -25.06 -6.46
CA SER A 135 7.27 -24.91 -5.15
C SER A 135 7.98 -23.80 -4.37
N GLY A 136 7.28 -22.71 -4.05
CA GLY A 136 7.78 -21.72 -3.08
C GLY A 136 9.00 -20.88 -3.50
N THR A 137 9.43 -20.87 -4.77
CA THR A 137 10.62 -20.10 -5.17
C THR A 137 10.35 -19.11 -6.31
N CYS A 138 10.76 -17.86 -6.13
CA CYS A 138 10.75 -16.81 -7.14
C CYS A 138 11.82 -17.00 -8.23
N ALA A 139 11.77 -18.14 -8.92
CA ALA A 139 12.71 -18.45 -10.00
C ALA A 139 12.36 -17.70 -11.30
N ASP A 140 11.06 -17.56 -11.62
CA ASP A 140 10.57 -16.79 -12.77
C ASP A 140 9.16 -16.26 -12.48
N SER A 141 9.00 -14.93 -12.45
CA SER A 141 7.71 -14.26 -12.27
C SER A 141 6.72 -14.46 -13.41
N SER A 142 7.21 -14.81 -14.60
CA SER A 142 6.41 -14.97 -15.82
C SER A 142 5.54 -16.23 -15.79
N ALA A 143 5.95 -17.22 -15.00
CA ALA A 143 5.25 -18.50 -14.84
C ALA A 143 4.20 -18.49 -13.71
N ILE A 144 4.20 -17.48 -12.84
CA ILE A 144 3.34 -17.40 -11.67
C ILE A 144 1.98 -16.81 -12.04
N GLY A 145 0.87 -17.48 -11.70
CA GLY A 145 -0.48 -16.99 -11.98
C GLY A 145 -1.02 -17.26 -13.38
N SER A 146 -0.29 -18.00 -14.23
CA SER A 146 -0.80 -18.49 -15.51
C SER A 146 -1.79 -19.65 -15.31
N ASN A 147 -2.90 -19.65 -16.06
CA ASN A 147 -3.88 -20.74 -16.12
C ASN A 147 -3.26 -21.96 -16.83
N ASN A 148 -2.31 -22.64 -16.20
CA ASN A 148 -1.94 -24.00 -16.57
C ASN A 148 -2.87 -24.96 -15.80
N SER A 149 -3.20 -26.16 -16.27
CA SER A 149 -4.37 -26.94 -15.78
C SER A 149 -4.07 -28.06 -14.78
N SER A 150 -2.87 -28.15 -14.19
CA SER A 150 -2.40 -29.38 -13.51
C SER A 150 -1.87 -29.26 -12.05
N GLY A 151 -2.22 -28.24 -11.25
CA GLY A 151 -1.65 -28.06 -9.88
C GLY A 151 -2.57 -27.48 -8.81
N SER A 152 -2.05 -27.37 -7.59
CA SER A 152 -2.84 -27.07 -6.38
C SER A 152 -2.55 -25.71 -5.76
N ASP A 153 -1.51 -25.02 -6.18
CA ASP A 153 -1.06 -23.78 -5.52
C ASP A 153 -2.02 -22.62 -5.77
N HIS A 154 -2.06 -21.67 -4.86
CA HIS A 154 -2.87 -20.46 -4.99
C HIS A 154 -1.97 -19.23 -5.04
N THR A 155 -2.35 -18.25 -5.85
CA THR A 155 -1.59 -17.00 -5.94
C THR A 155 -2.49 -15.79 -5.83
N VAL A 156 -2.00 -14.78 -5.11
CA VAL A 156 -2.55 -13.43 -5.13
C VAL A 156 -1.59 -12.57 -5.94
N LYS A 157 -2.05 -12.06 -7.07
CA LYS A 157 -1.33 -11.10 -7.91
C LYS A 157 -1.81 -9.70 -7.57
N ILE A 158 -0.88 -8.79 -7.32
CA ILE A 158 -1.14 -7.36 -7.18
C ILE A 158 -0.65 -6.69 -8.46
N THR A 159 -1.56 -6.11 -9.22
CA THR A 159 -1.27 -5.52 -10.53
C THR A 159 -0.98 -4.04 -10.41
N ALA A 160 -0.09 -3.55 -11.27
CA ALA A 160 0.18 -2.12 -11.45
C ALA A 160 0.71 -1.41 -10.20
N VAL A 161 1.54 -2.08 -9.40
CA VAL A 161 2.19 -1.44 -8.24
C VAL A 161 3.33 -0.55 -8.73
N PRO A 162 3.46 0.71 -8.27
CA PRO A 162 4.62 1.54 -8.61
C PRO A 162 5.94 0.80 -8.34
N HIS A 163 6.88 0.82 -9.28
CA HIS A 163 8.11 0.01 -9.21
C HIS A 163 8.90 0.21 -7.91
N GLU A 164 8.98 1.46 -7.44
CA GLU A 164 9.65 1.81 -6.18
C GLU A 164 8.94 1.18 -4.97
N THR A 165 7.61 1.23 -4.94
CA THR A 165 6.78 0.59 -3.91
C THR A 165 6.98 -0.93 -3.93
N ALA A 166 6.95 -1.56 -5.10
CA ALA A 166 7.16 -2.99 -5.26
C ALA A 166 8.55 -3.43 -4.76
N THR A 167 9.58 -2.64 -5.03
CA THR A 167 10.94 -2.88 -4.54
C THR A 167 11.01 -2.83 -3.02
N VAL A 168 10.35 -1.85 -2.37
CA VAL A 168 10.28 -1.74 -0.90
C VAL A 168 9.55 -2.94 -0.28
N VAL A 169 8.48 -3.42 -0.93
CA VAL A 169 7.74 -4.60 -0.45
C VAL A 169 8.61 -5.86 -0.54
N ARG A 170 9.37 -6.03 -1.63
CA ARG A 170 10.32 -7.15 -1.80
C ARG A 170 11.45 -7.10 -0.78
N ASP A 171 12.02 -5.93 -0.51
CA ASP A 171 13.08 -5.76 0.49
C ASP A 171 12.63 -6.25 1.88
N LYS A 172 11.36 -6.02 2.24
CA LYS A 172 10.80 -6.44 3.53
C LYS A 172 10.41 -7.91 3.61
N LEU A 173 9.83 -8.46 2.54
CA LEU A 173 9.32 -9.84 2.52
C LEU A 173 10.34 -10.85 2.00
N GLY A 174 11.45 -10.38 1.42
CA GLY A 174 12.48 -11.20 0.82
C GLY A 174 11.95 -12.02 -0.35
N ASN A 175 12.54 -13.20 -0.56
CA ASN A 175 12.19 -14.11 -1.66
C ASN A 175 10.82 -14.81 -1.51
N LYS A 176 9.98 -14.35 -0.56
CA LYS A 176 8.60 -14.85 -0.38
C LYS A 176 7.62 -14.29 -1.41
N ILE A 177 8.01 -13.21 -2.10
CA ILE A 177 7.21 -12.58 -3.14
C ILE A 177 8.04 -12.45 -4.42
N CYS A 178 7.36 -12.55 -5.55
CA CYS A 178 8.00 -12.44 -6.84
C CYS A 178 7.52 -11.17 -7.53
N LEU A 179 8.41 -10.51 -8.26
CA LEU A 179 8.10 -9.28 -8.99
C LEU A 179 8.19 -9.59 -10.48
N SER A 180 7.22 -9.12 -11.28
CA SER A 180 7.37 -9.15 -12.74
C SER A 180 8.56 -8.29 -13.18
N ASP A 181 9.20 -8.65 -14.28
CA ASP A 181 10.12 -7.72 -14.94
C ASP A 181 9.34 -6.48 -15.38
N ALA A 182 9.83 -5.29 -15.00
CA ALA A 182 9.17 -4.03 -15.29
C ALA A 182 10.17 -3.02 -15.84
N SER A 183 9.89 -2.52 -17.05
CA SER A 183 10.60 -1.39 -17.65
C SER A 183 9.79 -0.10 -17.46
N GLY A 184 10.13 0.68 -16.42
CA GLY A 184 9.88 2.12 -16.39
C GLY A 184 8.52 2.63 -15.91
N GLY A 185 7.77 1.88 -15.09
CA GLY A 185 6.53 2.41 -14.50
C GLY A 185 5.99 1.59 -13.32
N THR A 186 5.21 0.57 -13.63
CA THR A 186 4.58 -0.30 -12.63
C THR A 186 5.07 -1.75 -12.77
N THR A 187 4.95 -2.50 -11.69
CA THR A 187 5.41 -3.88 -11.53
C THR A 187 4.29 -4.69 -10.86
N ASP A 188 4.11 -5.93 -11.29
CA ASP A 188 3.18 -6.85 -10.64
C ASP A 188 3.89 -7.60 -9.51
N ILE A 189 3.21 -7.76 -8.38
CA ILE A 189 3.70 -8.51 -7.21
C ILE A 189 2.90 -9.80 -7.09
N TYR A 190 3.59 -10.93 -6.92
CA TYR A 190 2.98 -12.24 -6.77
C TYR A 190 3.26 -12.79 -5.38
N PHE A 191 2.19 -13.15 -4.67
CA PHE A 191 2.23 -13.86 -3.40
C PHE A 191 1.80 -15.30 -3.61
N ILE A 192 2.68 -16.23 -3.27
CA ILE A 192 2.41 -17.67 -3.36
C ILE A 192 1.82 -18.12 -2.02
N ILE A 193 0.68 -18.81 -2.09
CA ILE A 193 0.05 -19.46 -0.94
C ILE A 193 0.30 -20.94 -1.12
N GLU A 194 1.23 -21.47 -0.32
CA GLU A 194 1.51 -22.89 -0.28
C GLU A 194 0.36 -23.64 0.39
N GLU A 195 -0.08 -24.71 -0.24
CA GLU A 195 -0.91 -25.74 0.39
C GLU A 195 -0.02 -26.48 1.40
N ALA A 196 0.11 -25.95 2.63
CA ALA A 196 0.68 -26.72 3.72
C ALA A 196 -0.21 -27.96 3.95
N TRP A 197 0.37 -29.14 3.76
CA TRP A 197 -0.20 -30.47 3.92
C TRP A 197 -0.03 -30.99 5.34
#